data_AF-A0A0M3KDL1-F1
#
_entry.id   AF-A0A0M3KDL1-F1
#
_cell.length_a   1.000
_cell.length_b   1.000
_cell.length_c   1.000
_cell.angle_alpha   90.00
_cell.angle_beta   90.00
_cell.angle_gamma   90.00
#
_symmetry.space_group_name_H-M   'P 1'
#
loop_
_entity.id
_entity.type
_entity.pdbx_description
1 polymer ?
#
loop_
_entity_poly.entity_id
_entity_poly.type
_entity_poly.pdbx_seq_one_letter_code
_entity_poly.pdbx_strand_id
1 'polypeptide(L)' 'MKGFGCDKEKVAAEYMGMYGSDLRHDLKKELHGDFEEVIMALTLSPAVYDARHLHKAISVRYLHKAMHLVTHKLRCMKII' A
#
# COMPACT_ATOMS: atom_id res chain seq x y z
N MET A 1 27.07 -7.73 1.00
CA MET A 1 26.08 -7.25 2.00
C MET A 1 25.11 -8.40 2.28
N LYS A 2 25.17 -9.02 3.46
CA LYS A 2 24.23 -10.10 3.83
C LYS A 2 22.89 -9.45 4.14
N GLY A 3 21.90 -9.68 3.28
CA GLY A 3 20.57 -9.09 3.40
C GLY A 3 19.80 -9.71 4.56
N PHE A 4 19.38 -8.89 5.51
CA PHE A 4 18.46 -9.23 6.61
C PHE A 4 17.01 -9.49 6.14
N GLY A 5 16.79 -9.78 4.85
CA GLY A 5 15.45 -9.98 4.26
C GLY A 5 14.90 -11.40 4.43
N CYS A 6 15.80 -12.39 4.52
CA CYS A 6 15.48 -13.80 4.33
C CYS A 6 14.51 -14.41 5.34
N ASP A 7 14.34 -13.84 6.53
CA ASP A 7 13.48 -14.44 7.55
C ASP A 7 12.00 -14.09 7.37
N LYS A 8 11.69 -12.91 6.83
CA LYS A 8 10.30 -12.46 6.62
C LYS A 8 9.66 -13.13 5.40
N GLU A 9 10.48 -13.40 4.40
CA GLU A 9 10.09 -14.13 3.20
C GLU A 9 9.81 -15.62 3.52
N LYS A 10 10.57 -16.22 4.43
CA LYS A 10 10.31 -17.59 4.92
C LYS A 10 8.96 -17.69 5.62
N VAL A 11 8.63 -16.73 6.49
CA VAL A 11 7.34 -16.71 7.20
C VAL A 11 6.18 -16.59 6.20
N ALA A 12 6.30 -15.76 5.17
CA ALA A 12 5.29 -15.66 4.13
C ALA A 12 5.16 -16.96 3.30
N ALA A 13 6.26 -17.63 3.00
CA ALA A 13 6.28 -18.90 2.27
C ALA A 13 5.69 -20.06 3.09
N GLU A 14 6.03 -20.14 4.38
CA GLU A 14 5.46 -21.13 5.31
C GLU A 14 3.96 -20.91 5.51
N TYR A 15 3.52 -19.66 5.64
CA TYR A 15 2.10 -19.34 5.74
C TYR A 15 1.33 -19.79 4.49
N MET A 16 1.89 -19.57 3.30
CA MET A 16 1.29 -20.05 2.06
C MET A 16 1.21 -21.59 2.01
N GLY A 17 2.22 -22.27 2.56
CA GLY A 17 2.23 -23.74 2.69
C GLY A 17 1.22 -24.30 3.71
N MET A 18 0.95 -23.57 4.79
CA MET A 18 0.03 -24.01 5.86
C MET A 18 -1.43 -23.65 5.60
N TYR A 19 -1.69 -22.43 5.12
CA TYR A 19 -3.05 -21.87 5.00
C TYR A 19 -3.53 -21.78 3.54
N GLY A 20 -2.64 -21.96 2.56
CA GLY A 20 -3.00 -21.91 1.14
C GLY A 20 -3.35 -20.51 0.62
N SER A 21 -3.15 -19.47 1.43
CA SER A 21 -3.45 -18.07 1.10
C SER A 21 -2.21 -17.18 1.22
N ASP A 22 -2.21 -16.03 0.53
CA ASP A 22 -1.12 -15.05 0.67
C ASP A 22 -1.30 -14.27 1.97
N LEU A 23 -0.36 -14.47 2.90
CA LEU A 23 -0.27 -13.77 4.19
C LEU A 23 -0.54 -12.27 4.06
N ARG A 24 0.04 -11.61 3.06
CA ARG A 24 -0.10 -10.15 2.89
C ARG A 24 -1.50 -9.74 2.46
N HIS A 25 -2.17 -10.58 1.68
CA HIS A 25 -3.53 -10.30 1.21
C HIS A 25 -4.52 -10.43 2.34
N ASP A 26 -4.37 -11.46 3.17
CA ASP A 26 -5.24 -11.68 4.32
C ASP A 26 -5.03 -10.60 5.38
N LEU A 27 -3.77 -10.26 5.70
CA LEU A 27 -3.47 -9.16 6.61
C LEU A 27 -4.06 -7.82 6.15
N LYS A 28 -4.08 -7.57 4.83
CA LYS A 28 -4.65 -6.34 4.27
C LYS A 28 -6.18 -6.29 4.33
N LYS A 29 -6.85 -7.45 4.39
CA LYS A 29 -8.31 -7.52 4.51
C LYS A 29 -8.76 -7.37 5.96
N GLU A 30 -8.02 -7.97 6.87
CA GLU A 30 -8.38 -8.00 8.30
C GLU A 30 -7.93 -6.72 9.03
N LEU A 31 -6.83 -6.09 8.61
CA LEU A 31 -6.27 -4.91 9.25
C LEU A 31 -6.56 -3.64 8.46
N HIS A 32 -6.70 -2.53 9.18
CA HIS A 32 -6.94 -1.20 8.61
C HIS A 32 -6.21 -0.11 9.41
N GLY A 33 -6.00 1.04 8.76
CA GLY A 33 -5.37 2.20 9.39
C GLY A 33 -3.87 2.02 9.61
N ASP A 34 -3.33 2.67 10.64
CA ASP A 34 -1.89 2.71 10.89
C ASP A 34 -1.29 1.32 11.20
N PHE A 35 -2.11 0.44 11.77
CA PHE A 35 -1.67 -0.92 12.10
C PHE A 35 -1.43 -1.77 10.84
N GLU A 36 -2.25 -1.60 9.80
CA GLU A 36 -2.01 -2.23 8.49
C GLU A 36 -0.66 -1.78 7.90
N GLU A 37 -0.35 -0.47 7.98
CA GLU A 37 0.90 0.07 7.43
C GLU A 37 2.13 -0.49 8.13
N VAL A 38 2.12 -0.60 9.45
CA VAL A 38 3.24 -1.15 10.24
C VAL A 38 3.45 -2.63 9.93
N ILE A 39 2.38 -3.43 9.90
CA ILE A 39 2.49 -4.86 9.63
C ILE A 39 2.96 -5.13 8.19
N MET A 40 2.50 -4.34 7.22
CA MET A 40 2.98 -4.42 5.83
C MET A 40 4.44 -3.96 5.71
N ALA A 41 4.91 -2.99 6.49
CA ALA A 41 6.31 -2.58 6.53
C ALA A 41 7.21 -3.72 7.03
N LEU A 42 6.72 -4.47 8.01
CA LEU A 42 7.43 -5.57 8.59
C LEU A 42 7.49 -6.77 7.64
N THR A 43 6.46 -7.04 6.84
CA THR A 43 6.46 -8.18 5.89
C THR A 43 7.10 -7.88 4.53
N LEU A 44 7.21 -6.62 4.13
CA LEU A 44 7.83 -6.23 2.86
C LEU A 44 9.35 -6.08 2.97
N SER A 45 10.03 -6.35 1.86
CA SER A 45 11.43 -5.93 1.69
C SER A 45 11.49 -4.40 1.69
N PRO A 46 12.53 -3.78 2.31
CA PRO A 46 12.65 -2.33 2.39
C PRO A 46 12.50 -1.63 1.03
N ALA A 47 13.11 -2.18 -0.02
CA ALA A 47 13.03 -1.60 -1.36
C ALA A 47 11.59 -1.58 -1.93
N VAL A 48 10.82 -2.64 -1.67
CA VAL A 48 9.42 -2.75 -2.11
C VAL A 48 8.53 -1.81 -1.30
N TYR A 49 8.79 -1.72 0.01
CA TYR A 49 8.08 -0.80 0.89
C TYR A 49 8.30 0.66 0.49
N ASP A 50 9.53 1.05 0.20
CA ASP A 50 9.90 2.39 -0.26
C ASP A 50 9.25 2.72 -1.60
N ALA A 51 9.33 1.82 -2.58
CA ALA A 51 8.68 2.00 -3.89
C ALA A 51 7.16 2.19 -3.74
N ARG A 52 6.52 1.42 -2.84
CA ARG A 52 5.09 1.55 -2.52
C ARG A 52 4.77 2.92 -1.91
N HIS A 53 5.60 3.39 -0.98
CA HIS A 53 5.44 4.70 -0.33
C HIS A 53 5.60 5.85 -1.32
N LEU A 54 6.63 5.80 -2.16
CA LEU A 54 6.83 6.77 -3.23
C LEU A 54 5.63 6.78 -4.19
N HIS A 55 5.17 5.61 -4.63
CA HIS A 55 4.00 5.50 -5.50
C HIS A 55 2.72 6.07 -4.85
N LYS A 56 2.49 5.79 -3.57
CA LYS A 56 1.36 6.34 -2.80
C LYS A 56 1.47 7.86 -2.66
N ALA A 57 2.65 8.38 -2.30
CA ALA A 57 2.89 9.81 -2.12
C ALA A 57 2.73 10.62 -3.42
N ILE A 58 3.19 10.06 -4.53
CA ILE A 58 3.00 10.61 -5.87
C ILE A 58 1.50 10.55 -6.21
N SER A 59 0.90 9.37 -6.24
CA SER A 59 -0.49 9.17 -6.69
C SER A 59 -1.54 9.97 -5.89
N VAL A 60 -1.42 10.01 -4.56
CA VAL A 60 -2.39 10.71 -3.68
C VAL A 60 -2.34 12.23 -3.91
N ARG A 61 -1.16 12.81 -4.19
CA ARG A 61 -1.04 14.25 -4.47
C ARG A 61 -1.65 14.65 -5.81
N TYR A 62 -1.53 13.80 -6.83
CA TYR A 62 -2.12 14.10 -8.15
C TYR A 62 -3.63 13.93 -8.16
N LEU A 63 -4.17 12.87 -7.53
CA LEU A 63 -5.61 12.62 -7.52
C LEU A 63 -6.39 13.63 -6.66
N HIS A 64 -5.84 14.07 -5.53
CA HIS A 64 -6.54 15.03 -4.67
C HIS A 64 -6.60 16.43 -5.31
N LYS A 65 -5.52 16.87 -5.99
CA LYS A 65 -5.52 18.11 -6.78
C LYS A 65 -6.41 18.01 -8.01
N ALA A 66 -6.40 16.88 -8.72
CA ALA A 66 -7.23 16.68 -9.90
C ALA A 66 -8.72 16.61 -9.56
N MET A 67 -9.12 15.91 -8.48
CA MET A 67 -10.52 15.91 -8.04
C MET A 67 -10.99 17.31 -7.67
N HIS A 68 -10.19 18.10 -6.95
CA HIS A 68 -10.62 19.46 -6.59
C HIS A 68 -10.78 20.35 -7.83
N LEU A 69 -9.90 20.22 -8.83
CA LEU A 69 -10.01 20.96 -10.10
C LEU A 69 -11.20 20.52 -10.95
N VAL A 70 -11.47 19.20 -11.05
CA VAL A 70 -12.62 18.68 -11.80
C VAL A 70 -13.94 19.06 -11.14
N THR A 71 -14.04 18.95 -9.81
CA THR A 71 -15.25 19.31 -9.06
C THR A 71 -15.52 20.81 -9.11
N HIS A 72 -14.48 21.66 -9.03
CA HIS A 72 -14.63 23.11 -9.14
C HIS A 72 -14.98 23.55 -10.58
N LYS A 73 -14.35 22.95 -11.60
CA LYS A 73 -14.60 23.28 -13.01
C LYS A 73 -16.02 22.87 -13.45
N LEU A 74 -16.53 21.73 -12.97
CA LEU A 74 -17.92 21.32 -13.19
C LEU A 74 -18.94 22.19 -12.44
N ARG A 75 -18.55 22.80 -11.30
CA ARG A 75 -19.40 23.74 -10.56
C ARG A 75 -19.47 25.11 -11.23
N CYS A 76 -18.36 25.59 -11.83
CA CYS A 76 -18.34 26.83 -12.61
C CYS A 76 -19.09 26.72 -13.95
N MET A 77 -19.11 25.56 -14.61
CA MET A 77 -19.82 25.35 -15.89
C MET A 77 -21.34 25.17 -15.76
N LYS A 78 -21.90 25.08 -14.55
CA LYS A 78 -23.35 25.04 -14.30
C LYS A 78 -23.96 26.38 -13.90
N ILE A 79 -23.16 27.46 -13.91
CA ILE A 79 -23.57 28.82 -13.52
C ILE A 79 -23.60 29.78 -14.74
N ILE A 80 -23.38 29.27 -15.96
CA ILE A 80 -23.63 29.96 -17.24
C ILE A 80 -24.69 29.16 -17.98
#